data_AF-A0A935FPS6-F1
#
_entry.id   AF-A0A935FPS6-F1
#
_cell.length_a   1.000
_cell.length_b   1.000
_cell.length_c   1.000
_cell.angle_alpha   90.00
_cell.angle_beta   90.00
_cell.angle_gamma   90.00
#
_symmetry.space_group_name_H-M   'P 1'
#
loop_
_entity.id
_entity.type
_entity.pdbx_description
1 polymer ?
#
loop_
_entity_poly.entity_id
_entity_poly.type
_entity_poly.pdbx_seq_one_letter_code
_entity_poly.pdbx_strand_id
1 'polypeptide(L)'
;MSTRILTAIFFVILHLLSVTSNINSQTVPSDPGYIQFVGNRSITFVDPSRANRNISCLVYYPASSEGANAPVLQGSTYPSLSFGHGFTLNPNLYVSLYRHFASWGYVVIAPSTETGFSLITQILRLILHSFLRI
;
A
#
# COMPACT_ATOMS: atom_id res chain seq x y z
N MET A 1 -13.82 21.64 51.38
CA MET A 1 -12.83 20.76 50.73
C MET A 1 -11.50 21.51 50.71
N SER A 2 -10.42 20.94 51.26
CA SER A 2 -9.13 21.64 51.42
C SER A 2 -8.50 21.93 50.06
N THR A 3 -7.94 23.13 49.88
CA THR A 3 -7.24 23.58 48.66
C THR A 3 -6.14 22.62 48.21
N ARG A 4 -5.56 21.86 49.15
CA ARG A 4 -4.58 20.80 48.87
C ARG A 4 -5.15 19.57 48.15
N ILE A 5 -6.41 19.25 48.41
CA ILE A 5 -7.10 18.11 47.77
C ILE A 5 -7.49 18.50 46.33
N LEU A 6 -7.95 19.73 46.12
CA LEU A 6 -8.26 20.23 44.76
C LEU A 6 -7.01 20.27 43.86
N THR A 7 -5.87 20.72 44.41
CA THR A 7 -4.62 20.77 43.63
C THR A 7 -4.12 19.37 43.28
N ALA A 8 -4.17 18.42 44.23
CA ALA A 8 -3.80 17.03 43.94
C ALA A 8 -4.67 16.40 42.85
N ILE A 9 -5.99 16.60 42.90
CA ILE A 9 -6.93 16.11 41.87
C ILE A 9 -6.65 16.77 40.53
N PHE A 10 -6.38 18.08 40.50
CA PHE A 10 -6.05 18.80 39.27
C PHE A 10 -4.77 18.25 38.61
N PHE A 11 -3.71 17.99 39.39
CA PHE A 11 -2.48 17.40 38.86
C PHE A 11 -2.67 15.96 38.40
N VAL A 12 -3.47 15.14 39.10
CA VAL A 12 -3.79 13.77 38.67
C VAL A 12 -4.60 13.77 37.38
N ILE A 13 -5.59 14.66 37.24
CA ILE A 13 -6.38 14.83 36.01
C ILE A 13 -5.50 15.35 34.87
N LEU A 14 -4.65 16.35 35.11
CA LEU A 14 -3.72 16.87 34.11
C LEU A 14 -2.71 15.81 33.66
N HIS A 15 -2.27 14.94 34.57
CA HIS A 15 -1.40 13.80 34.25
C HIS A 15 -2.17 12.75 33.44
N LEU A 16 -3.41 12.41 33.81
CA LEU A 16 -4.25 11.51 33.01
C LEU A 16 -4.57 12.06 31.61
N LEU A 17 -4.72 13.38 31.45
CA LEU A 17 -4.93 14.03 30.15
C LEU A 17 -3.66 14.15 29.29
N SER A 18 -2.47 13.97 29.87
CA SER A 18 -1.20 13.98 29.14
C SER A 18 -0.66 12.58 28.79
N VAL A 19 -1.28 11.50 29.29
CA VAL A 19 -1.01 10.11 28.85
C VAL A 19 -1.94 9.68 27.71
N THR A 20 -2.23 10.57 26.76
CA THR A 20 -2.59 10.16 25.40
C THR A 20 -1.32 10.07 24.56
N SER A 21 -0.37 9.24 25.02
CA SER A 21 0.77 8.86 24.21
C SER A 21 0.25 8.26 22.91
N ASN A 22 0.55 8.93 21.80
CA ASN A 22 0.31 8.47 20.44
C ASN A 22 0.46 6.95 20.33
N ILE A 23 -0.65 6.21 20.19
CA ILE A 23 -0.62 4.87 19.63
C ILE A 23 -0.34 5.02 18.13
N ASN A 24 0.88 5.45 17.81
CA ASN A 24 1.45 5.21 16.50
C ASN A 24 1.67 3.70 16.43
N SER A 25 0.80 2.99 15.73
CA SER A 25 1.18 1.70 15.17
C SER A 25 2.23 1.97 14.09
N GLN A 26 3.49 2.20 14.49
CA GLN A 26 4.59 2.38 13.56
C GLN A 26 5.22 1.01 13.25
N THR A 27 4.78 0.40 12.16
CA THR A 27 5.38 -0.81 11.58
C THR A 27 5.89 -0.49 10.18
N VAL A 28 6.85 0.46 10.08
CA VAL A 28 7.46 1.00 8.83
C VAL A 28 7.54 -0.09 7.74
N PRO A 29 7.04 0.14 6.50
CA PRO A 29 7.32 1.36 5.71
C PRO A 29 6.13 1.99 4.98
N SER A 30 6.21 3.30 4.75
CA SER A 30 5.46 4.03 3.70
C SER A 30 6.38 4.79 2.72
N ASP A 31 7.69 4.47 2.76
CA ASP A 31 8.78 4.75 1.79
C ASP A 31 10.05 5.31 2.44
N PRO A 32 11.18 4.58 2.40
CA PRO A 32 12.48 5.25 2.43
C PRO A 32 13.46 4.71 1.37
N GLY A 33 12.95 4.18 0.26
CA GLY A 33 13.81 3.72 -0.84
C GLY A 33 14.55 4.86 -1.55
N TYR A 34 15.46 4.50 -2.47
CA TYR A 34 16.28 5.47 -3.21
C TYR A 34 15.49 6.22 -4.30
N ILE A 35 14.27 5.78 -4.63
CA ILE A 35 13.35 6.50 -5.50
C ILE A 35 12.53 7.48 -4.64
N GLN A 36 12.63 8.76 -4.99
CA GLN A 36 12.02 9.84 -4.22
C GLN A 36 10.49 9.86 -4.26
N PHE A 37 9.88 9.49 -5.37
CA PHE A 37 8.43 9.60 -5.56
C PHE A 37 7.80 8.28 -6.00
N VAL A 38 6.61 8.01 -5.48
CA VAL A 38 5.83 6.84 -5.83
C VAL A 38 4.54 7.26 -6.53
N GLY A 39 4.34 6.69 -7.71
CA GLY A 39 3.12 6.79 -8.48
C GLY A 39 2.16 5.66 -8.14
N ASN A 40 0.85 5.91 -8.27
CA ASN A 40 -0.15 4.86 -8.16
C ASN A 40 -1.26 5.00 -9.22
N ARG A 41 -1.85 3.86 -9.61
CA ARG A 41 -2.97 3.80 -10.56
C ARG A 41 -3.82 2.55 -10.34
N SER A 42 -5.10 2.64 -10.67
CA SER A 42 -5.98 1.47 -10.80
C SER A 42 -6.02 1.01 -12.24
N ILE A 43 -5.65 -0.25 -12.50
CA ILE A 43 -5.69 -0.86 -13.84
C ILE A 43 -6.57 -2.09 -13.83
N THR A 44 -7.36 -2.25 -14.88
CA THR A 44 -8.10 -3.49 -15.14
C THR A 44 -7.36 -4.32 -16.18
N PHE A 45 -6.92 -5.51 -15.80
CA PHE A 45 -6.39 -6.51 -16.72
C PHE A 45 -7.52 -7.42 -17.20
N VAL A 46 -7.47 -7.82 -18.47
CA VAL A 46 -8.41 -8.79 -19.05
C VAL A 46 -7.71 -10.13 -19.14
N ASP A 47 -8.30 -11.16 -18.55
CA ASP A 47 -7.84 -12.54 -18.66
C ASP A 47 -8.66 -13.30 -19.71
N PRO A 48 -8.17 -13.41 -20.96
CA PRO A 48 -8.89 -14.09 -22.02
C PRO A 48 -9.06 -15.59 -21.77
N SER A 49 -8.18 -16.20 -20.96
CA SER A 49 -8.24 -17.63 -20.65
C SER A 49 -9.38 -17.99 -19.70
N ARG A 50 -9.97 -16.99 -19.04
CA ARG A 50 -11.10 -17.15 -18.10
C ARG A 50 -12.28 -16.30 -18.53
N ALA A 51 -12.75 -16.54 -19.76
CA ALA A 51 -13.92 -15.87 -20.34
C ALA A 51 -13.80 -14.34 -20.33
N ASN A 52 -12.61 -13.81 -20.64
CA ASN A 52 -12.31 -12.37 -20.59
C ASN A 52 -12.60 -11.74 -19.23
N ARG A 53 -12.28 -12.44 -18.14
CA ARG A 53 -12.47 -11.94 -16.78
C ARG A 53 -11.68 -10.64 -16.61
N ASN A 54 -12.37 -9.59 -16.19
CA ASN A 54 -11.76 -8.34 -15.75
C ASN A 54 -11.21 -8.49 -14.33
N ILE A 55 -9.97 -8.08 -14.14
CA ILE A 55 -9.25 -8.11 -12.87
C ILE A 55 -8.80 -6.68 -12.58
N SER A 56 -9.49 -6.00 -11.67
CA SER A 56 -9.04 -4.70 -11.19
C SER A 56 -7.86 -4.89 -10.25
N CYS A 57 -6.84 -4.06 -10.41
CA CYS A 57 -5.60 -4.07 -9.64
C CYS A 57 -5.22 -2.64 -9.24
N LEU A 58 -4.72 -2.50 -8.02
CA LEU A 58 -3.93 -1.35 -7.60
C LEU A 58 -2.49 -1.55 -8.06
N VAL A 59 -1.90 -0.54 -8.67
CA VAL A 59 -0.54 -0.58 -9.19
C VAL A 59 0.27 0.56 -8.61
N TYR A 60 1.40 0.25 -7.97
CA TYR A 60 2.35 1.21 -7.40
C TYR A 60 3.70 1.07 -8.10
N TYR A 61 4.36 2.18 -8.40
CA TYR A 61 5.56 2.19 -9.24
C TYR A 61 6.47 3.41 -9.00
N PRO A 62 7.78 3.32 -9.36
CA PRO A 62 8.69 4.46 -9.37
C PRO A 62 8.18 5.59 -10.26
N ALA A 63 8.07 6.81 -9.73
CA ALA A 63 7.52 7.95 -10.45
C ALA A 63 8.44 9.17 -10.42
N SER A 64 8.21 10.09 -11.37
CA SER A 64 8.90 11.40 -11.40
C SER A 64 8.19 12.47 -10.55
N SER A 65 7.02 12.16 -10.00
CA SER A 65 6.25 13.00 -9.08
C SER A 65 5.38 12.12 -8.18
N GLU A 66 4.93 12.65 -7.05
CA GLU A 66 4.16 11.87 -6.08
C GLU A 66 2.68 11.72 -6.51
N GLY A 67 2.09 10.55 -6.24
CA GLY A 67 0.63 10.39 -6.21
C GLY A 67 -0.02 9.72 -7.42
N ALA A 68 -1.34 9.91 -7.53
CA ALA A 68 -2.18 9.19 -8.47
C ALA A 68 -1.90 9.61 -9.92
N ASN A 69 -1.76 8.62 -10.81
CA ASN A 69 -1.45 8.79 -12.24
C ASN A 69 -0.17 9.60 -12.51
N ALA A 70 0.75 9.67 -11.54
CA ALA A 70 2.03 10.31 -11.73
C ALA A 70 2.82 9.64 -12.88
N PRO A 71 3.60 10.40 -13.67
CA PRO A 71 4.40 9.81 -14.73
C PRO A 71 5.41 8.80 -14.17
N VAL A 72 5.54 7.66 -14.86
CA VAL A 72 6.53 6.64 -14.51
C VAL A 72 7.94 7.22 -14.67
N LEU A 73 8.81 6.98 -13.69
CA LEU A 73 10.20 7.39 -13.74
C LEU A 73 10.92 6.64 -14.88
N GLN A 74 11.36 7.38 -15.89
CA GLN A 74 11.99 6.85 -17.11
C GLN A 74 13.47 6.51 -16.90
N GLY A 75 14.05 5.75 -17.83
CA GLY A 75 15.49 5.46 -17.86
C GLY A 75 15.93 4.21 -17.08
N SER A 76 15.00 3.37 -16.65
CA SER A 76 15.27 2.09 -15.99
C SER A 76 14.16 1.07 -16.25
N THR A 77 14.51 -0.21 -16.19
CA THR A 77 13.55 -1.31 -16.17
C THR A 77 13.34 -1.76 -14.73
N TYR A 78 12.09 -1.94 -14.32
CA TYR A 78 11.73 -2.28 -12.95
C TYR A 78 11.22 -3.72 -12.88
N PRO A 79 11.67 -4.55 -11.91
CA PRO A 79 11.06 -5.84 -11.64
C PRO A 79 9.59 -5.69 -11.24
N SER A 80 8.75 -6.64 -11.66
CA SER A 80 7.34 -6.69 -11.27
C SER A 80 7.12 -7.59 -10.05
N LEU A 81 6.24 -7.16 -9.15
CA LEU A 81 5.83 -7.90 -7.95
C LEU A 81 4.31 -8.02 -7.95
N SER A 82 3.79 -9.24 -8.04
CA SER A 82 2.37 -9.50 -7.85
C SER A 82 2.09 -9.75 -6.37
N PHE A 83 1.13 -9.04 -5.79
CA PHE A 83 0.80 -9.12 -4.37
C PHE A 83 -0.66 -9.53 -4.15
N GLY A 84 -0.91 -10.61 -3.40
CA GLY A 84 -2.24 -10.99 -2.96
C GLY A 84 -2.50 -10.57 -1.52
N HIS A 85 -3.65 -9.96 -1.27
CA HIS A 85 -4.11 -9.63 0.08
C HIS A 85 -4.72 -10.87 0.78
N GLY A 86 -4.86 -10.82 2.10
CA GLY A 86 -5.55 -11.89 2.84
C GLY A 86 -7.01 -12.07 2.43
N PHE A 87 -7.58 -13.26 2.68
CA PHE A 87 -8.96 -13.59 2.35
C PHE A 87 -9.94 -12.57 2.95
N THR A 88 -10.76 -11.95 2.10
CA THR A 88 -11.74 -10.90 2.47
C THR A 88 -11.13 -9.59 3.00
N LEU A 89 -9.80 -9.47 3.05
CA LEU A 89 -9.15 -8.22 3.47
C LEU A 89 -9.19 -7.18 2.35
N ASN A 90 -9.28 -5.91 2.74
CA ASN A 90 -9.20 -4.81 1.78
C ASN A 90 -7.73 -4.66 1.33
N PRO A 91 -7.43 -4.65 0.02
CA PRO A 91 -6.06 -4.46 -0.50
C PRO A 91 -5.42 -3.15 -0.05
N ASN A 92 -6.22 -2.12 0.29
CA ASN A 92 -5.70 -0.84 0.74
C ASN A 92 -5.02 -0.90 2.12
N LEU A 93 -5.22 -1.98 2.88
CA LEU A 93 -4.52 -2.20 4.16
C LEU A 93 -3.00 -2.33 3.98
N TYR A 94 -2.54 -2.61 2.77
CA TYR A 94 -1.13 -2.84 2.44
C TYR A 94 -0.52 -1.69 1.61
N VAL A 95 -1.19 -0.55 1.47
CA VAL A 95 -0.69 0.59 0.67
C VAL A 95 0.72 1.00 1.08
N SER A 96 1.00 1.08 2.38
CA SER A 96 2.33 1.44 2.88
C SER A 96 3.40 0.47 2.37
N LEU A 97 3.09 -0.83 2.30
CA LEU A 97 3.99 -1.85 1.76
C LEU A 97 4.14 -1.76 0.23
N TYR A 98 3.06 -1.48 -0.50
CA TYR A 98 3.13 -1.30 -1.95
C TYR A 98 4.02 -0.12 -2.33
N ARG A 99 3.82 0.99 -1.61
CA ARG A 99 4.66 2.17 -1.71
C ARG A 99 6.10 1.81 -1.46
N HIS A 100 6.39 1.11 -0.35
CA HIS A 100 7.77 0.76 -0.01
C HIS A 100 8.48 0.03 -1.15
N PHE A 101 7.88 -1.03 -1.69
CA PHE A 101 8.51 -1.72 -2.81
C PHE A 101 8.67 -0.82 -4.04
N ALA A 102 7.72 0.07 -4.31
CA ALA A 102 7.84 1.05 -5.37
C ALA A 102 8.99 2.05 -5.12
N SER A 103 9.22 2.51 -3.88
CA SER A 103 10.37 3.37 -3.57
C SER A 103 11.72 2.65 -3.69
N TRP A 104 11.72 1.31 -3.68
CA TRP A 104 12.89 0.45 -3.93
C TRP A 104 13.04 -0.01 -5.39
N GLY A 105 12.23 0.51 -6.31
CA GLY A 105 12.36 0.22 -7.73
C GLY A 105 11.52 -0.95 -8.24
N TYR A 106 10.48 -1.38 -7.53
CA TYR A 106 9.56 -2.43 -7.99
C TYR A 106 8.27 -1.84 -8.56
N VAL A 107 7.70 -2.50 -9.58
CA VAL A 107 6.30 -2.28 -9.97
C VAL A 107 5.42 -3.30 -9.24
N VAL A 108 4.67 -2.83 -8.25
CA VAL A 108 3.75 -3.66 -7.48
C VAL A 108 2.39 -3.68 -8.15
N ILE A 109 1.81 -4.87 -8.33
CA ILE A 109 0.48 -5.07 -8.89
C ILE A 109 -0.32 -5.93 -7.90
N ALA A 110 -1.28 -5.29 -7.24
CA ALA A 110 -2.12 -5.89 -6.22
C ALA A 110 -3.58 -5.97 -6.71
N PRO A 111 -4.08 -7.16 -7.07
CA PRO A 111 -5.49 -7.35 -7.41
C PRO A 111 -6.39 -6.85 -6.30
N SER A 112 -7.46 -6.15 -6.67
CA SER A 112 -8.47 -5.61 -5.75
C SER A 112 -9.75 -6.44 -5.72
N THR A 113 -9.79 -7.58 -6.42
CA THR A 113 -11.02 -8.30 -6.76
C THR A 113 -11.01 -9.78 -6.39
N GLU A 114 -10.79 -10.12 -5.11
CA GLU A 114 -10.87 -11.51 -4.62
C GLU A 114 -11.32 -11.58 -3.14
N THR A 115 -12.63 -11.67 -2.89
CA THR A 115 -13.17 -12.13 -1.59
C THR A 115 -13.09 -13.67 -1.45
N GLY A 116 -12.07 -14.30 -2.04
CA GLY A 116 -12.03 -15.73 -2.37
C GLY A 116 -10.64 -16.39 -2.32
N PHE A 117 -10.59 -17.72 -2.17
CA PHE A 117 -9.37 -18.57 -2.04
C PHE A 117 -8.57 -18.77 -3.35
N SER A 118 -8.90 -18.04 -4.39
CA SER A 118 -8.23 -18.05 -5.69
C SER A 118 -7.82 -16.58 -5.86
N LEU A 119 -6.55 -16.16 -5.97
CA LEU A 119 -5.71 -16.32 -7.18
C LEU A 119 -4.26 -15.81 -7.03
N ILE A 120 -3.41 -16.34 -6.14
CA ILE A 120 -2.00 -15.89 -6.11
C ILE A 120 -1.13 -16.47 -7.25
N THR A 121 -1.47 -17.64 -7.80
CA THR A 121 -0.64 -18.33 -8.80
C THR A 121 -0.91 -17.92 -10.25
N GLN A 122 -2.11 -17.41 -10.57
CA GLN A 122 -2.55 -17.22 -11.97
C GLN A 122 -2.39 -15.79 -12.47
N ILE A 123 -2.46 -14.80 -11.57
CA ILE A 123 -2.27 -13.37 -11.90
C ILE A 123 -0.81 -13.07 -12.23
N LEU A 124 0.11 -13.77 -11.59
CA LEU A 124 1.54 -13.73 -11.91
C LEU A 124 1.80 -14.01 -13.41
N ARG A 125 1.08 -14.98 -14.00
CA ARG A 125 1.26 -15.36 -15.43
C ARG A 125 0.76 -14.29 -16.41
N LEU A 126 -0.27 -13.52 -16.05
CA LEU A 126 -0.77 -12.42 -16.88
C LEU A 126 0.11 -11.17 -16.78
N ILE A 127 0.59 -10.86 -15.57
CA ILE A 127 1.46 -9.71 -15.31
C ILE A 127 2.79 -9.87 -16.07
N LEU A 128 3.42 -11.05 -15.98
CA LEU A 128 4.67 -11.34 -16.71
C LEU A 128 4.49 -11.24 -18.23
N HIS A 129 3.37 -11.70 -18.78
CA HIS A 129 3.13 -11.64 -20.23
C HIS A 129 2.76 -10.24 -20.75
N SER A 130 2.13 -9.38 -19.94
CA SER A 130 1.75 -8.03 -20.36
C SER A 130 2.88 -7.00 -20.21
N PHE A 131 3.86 -7.24 -19.34
CA PHE A 131 5.02 -6.35 -19.15
C PHE A 131 6.18 -6.60 -20.12
N LEU A 132 6.23 -7.76 -20.79
CA LEU A 132 7.24 -8.09 -21.82
C LEU A 132 6.91 -7.53 -23.22
N ARG A 133 5.86 -6.71 -23.35
CA ARG A 133 5.44 -6.07 -24.61
C ARG A 133 5.47 -4.53 -24.54
N ILE A 134 6.42 -3.99 -23.78
CA ILE A 134 6.77 -2.57 -23.78
C ILE A 134 8.27 -2.45 -24.04
#